data_AF-R9K623-F1
#
_entry.id   AF-R9K623-F1
#
_cell.length_a   1.000
_cell.length_b   1.000
_cell.length_c   1.000
_cell.angle_alpha   90.00
_cell.angle_beta   90.00
_cell.angle_gamma   90.00
#
_symmetry.space_group_name_H-M   'P 1'
#
loop_
_entity.id
_entity.type
_entity.pdbx_description
1 polymer ?
#
loop_
_entity_poly.entity_id
_entity_poly.type
_entity_poly.pdbx_seq_one_letter_code
_entity_poly.pdbx_strand_id
1 'polypeptide(L)' 'MAVSKIQTGLRIDETTYGKLKTISESENRSLNNLVEYILKNYLSDYEKRNGTIPVAPYPEN' A
#
# COMPACT_ATOMS: atom_id res chain seq x y z
N MET A 1 3.29 -18.26 9.89
CA MET A 1 3.44 -18.53 8.44
C MET A 1 4.07 -17.31 7.81
N ALA A 2 5.21 -17.46 7.13
CA ALA A 2 5.85 -16.34 6.45
C ALA A 2 4.94 -15.93 5.27
N VAL A 3 4.36 -14.74 5.36
CA VAL A 3 3.64 -14.15 4.24
C VAL A 3 4.68 -13.69 3.22
N SER A 4 4.75 -14.36 2.08
CA SER A 4 5.59 -13.91 0.96
C SER A 4 5.06 -12.58 0.46
N LYS A 5 5.70 -11.48 0.87
CA LYS A 5 5.38 -10.13 0.38
C LYS A 5 6.23 -9.84 -0.83
N ILE A 6 5.60 -9.33 -1.89
CA ILE A 6 6.30 -8.90 -3.10
C ILE A 6 7.00 -7.58 -2.81
N GLN A 7 8.29 -7.49 -3.10
CA GLN A 7 9.02 -6.23 -3.01
C GLN A 7 8.64 -5.36 -4.22
N THR A 8 7.91 -4.28 -3.96
CA THR A 8 7.52 -3.32 -5.00
C THR A 8 8.34 -2.04 -4.85
N GLY A 9 9.10 -1.69 -5.90
CA GLY A 9 9.77 -0.39 -5.99
C GLY A 9 8.78 0.69 -6.42
N LEU A 10 8.31 1.53 -5.49
CA LEU A 10 7.43 2.65 -5.79
C LEU A 10 8.25 3.92 -6.07
N ARG A 11 7.91 4.63 -7.15
CA ARG A 11 8.42 5.99 -7.41
C ARG A 11 7.41 7.00 -6.88
N ILE A 12 7.82 7.76 -5.86
CA ILE A 12 6.98 8.73 -5.17
C ILE A 12 7.75 10.06 -5.17
N ASP A 13 7.06 11.18 -5.39
CA ASP A 13 7.68 12.50 -5.30
C ASP A 13 8.10 12.83 -3.87
N GLU A 14 9.04 13.76 -3.73
CA GLU A 14 9.63 14.13 -2.45
C GLU A 14 8.61 14.67 -1.44
N THR A 15 7.63 15.46 -1.91
CA THR A 15 6.64 16.07 -1.02
C THR A 15 5.69 15.00 -0.45
N THR A 16 5.22 14.09 -1.30
CA THR A 16 4.37 12.98 -0.86
C THR A 16 5.14 12.03 0.05
N TYR A 17 6.40 11.71 -0.28
CA TYR A 17 7.25 10.89 0.58
C TYR A 17 7.42 11.51 1.96
N GLY A 18 7.74 12.82 2.02
CA GLY A 18 7.91 13.55 3.29
C GLY A 18 6.65 13.48 4.16
N LYS A 19 5.47 13.73 3.58
CA LYS A 19 4.19 13.63 4.31
C LYS A 19 3.94 12.23 4.86
N LEU A 20 4.13 11.20 4.02
CA LEU A 20 3.95 9.82 4.45
C LEU A 20 4.94 9.43 5.56
N LYS A 21 6.18 9.91 5.46
CA LYS A 21 7.21 9.69 6.48
C LYS A 21 6.80 10.28 7.82
N THR A 22 6.37 11.55 7.85
CA THR A 22 5.90 12.21 9.07
C THR A 22 4.74 11.44 9.73
N ILE A 23 3.76 10.98 8.94
CA ILE A 23 2.64 10.19 9.46
C ILE A 23 3.14 8.85 10.03
N SER A 24 4.03 8.17 9.31
CA SER A 24 4.56 6.87 9.75
C SER A 24 5.31 6.97 11.09
N GLU A 25 6.08 8.04 11.28
CA GLU A 25 6.80 8.30 12.53
C GLU A 25 5.84 8.66 13.67
N SER A 26 4.85 9.51 13.40
CA SER A 26 3.80 9.85 14.37
C SER A 26 3.01 8.62 14.84
N GLU A 27 2.77 7.65 13.96
CA GLU A 27 2.06 6.41 14.27
C GLU A 27 2.99 5.27 14.75
N ASN A 28 4.28 5.54 14.96
CA ASN A 28 5.29 4.56 15.38
C ASN A 28 5.28 3.28 14.50
N ARG A 29 5.22 3.45 13.18
CA ARG A 29 5.23 2.36 12.20
C ARG A 29 6.18 2.65 11.05
N SER A 30 6.61 1.60 10.36
CA SER A 30 7.43 1.79 9.15
C SER A 30 6.59 2.36 8.01
N LEU A 31 7.27 3.10 7.12
CA LEU A 31 6.65 3.65 5.92
C LEU A 31 5.95 2.56 5.08
N ASN A 32 6.59 1.41 4.91
CA ASN A 32 5.98 0.26 4.22
C ASN A 32 4.69 -0.21 4.89
N ASN A 33 4.64 -0.22 6.23
CA ASN A 33 3.44 -0.64 6.96
C ASN A 33 2.31 0.37 6.79
N LEU A 34 2.63 1.67 6.80
CA LEU A 34 1.67 2.74 6.49
C LEU A 34 1.15 2.64 5.05
N VAL A 35 2.03 2.47 4.06
CA VAL A 35 1.63 2.35 2.66
C VAL A 35 0.75 1.12 2.44
N GLU A 36 1.09 -0.03 3.03
CA GLU A 36 0.24 -1.23 2.97
C GLU A 36 -1.16 -0.97 3.56
N TYR A 37 -1.23 -0.25 4.68
CA TYR A 37 -2.51 0.12 5.30
C TYR A 37 -3.34 1.03 4.39
N ILE A 38 -2.73 2.07 3.82
CA ILE A 38 -3.40 3.00 2.90
C ILE A 38 -3.93 2.25 1.66
N LEU A 39 -3.13 1.35 1.08
CA LEU A 39 -3.53 0.55 -0.08
C LEU A 39 -4.73 -0.34 0.23
N LYS A 40 -4.72 -1.05 1.37
CA LYS A 40 -5.84 -1.89 1.82
C LYS A 40 -7.11 -1.06 2.03
N ASN A 41 -6.98 0.11 2.66
CA ASN A 41 -8.10 1.01 2.90
C ASN A 41 -8.68 1.54 1.58
N TYR A 42 -7.82 1.96 0.65
CA TYR A 42 -8.23 2.40 -0.68
C TYR A 42 -8.97 1.31 -1.45
N LEU A 43 -8.44 0.08 -1.47
CA LEU A 43 -9.09 -1.06 -2.13
C LEU A 43 -10.48 -1.34 -1.52
N SER A 44 -10.58 -1.41 -0.19
CA SER A 44 -11.86 -1.65 0.48
C SER A 44 -12.89 -0.58 0.16
N ASP A 45 -12.48 0.69 0.13
CA ASP A 45 -13.37 1.79 -0.23
C ASP A 45 -13.76 1.77 -1.71
N TYR A 46 -12.82 1.43 -2.60
CA TYR A 46 -13.08 1.28 -4.02
C TYR A 46 -14.08 0.15 -4.29
N GLU A 47 -13.90 -1.01 -3.66
CA GLU A 47 -14.79 -2.17 -3.81
C GLU A 47 -16.20 -1.90 -3.28
N LYS A 48 -16.33 -1.13 -2.19
CA LYS A 48 -17.63 -0.69 -1.69
C LYS A 48 -18.39 0.18 -2.69
N ARG A 49 -17.67 1.00 -3.46
CA ARG A 49 -18.26 1.95 -4.42
C ARG A 49 -18.49 1.36 -5.80
N ASN A 50 -17.62 0.45 -6.25
CA ASN A 50 -17.59 -0.03 -7.63
C ASN A 50 -17.88 -1.53 -7.78
N GLY A 51 -18.00 -2.26 -6.66
CA GLY A 51 -18.08 -3.72 -6.64
C GLY A 51 -16.71 -4.39 -6.57
N THR A 52 -16.72 -5.72 -6.36
CA THR A 52 -15.52 -6.54 -6.15
C THR A 52 -14.55 -6.44 -7.32
N ILE A 53 -13.26 -6.28 -7.02
CA ILE A 53 -12.20 -6.25 -8.04
C ILE A 53 -11.65 -7.67 -8.25
N PRO A 54 -11.67 -8.21 -9.49
CA PRO A 54 -11.02 -9.47 -9.78
C PRO A 54 -9.50 -9.33 -9.69
N VAL A 55 -8.83 -10.36 -9.15
CA VAL A 55 -7.36 -10.39 -9.07
C VAL A 55 -6.79 -10.63 -10.47
N ALA A 56 -5.95 -9.71 -10.95
CA ALA A 56 -5.25 -9.88 -12.22
C ALA A 56 -4.20 -11.01 -12.13
N PRO A 57 -3.99 -11.78 -13.22
CA PRO A 57 -2.93 -12.78 -13.25
C PRO A 57 -1.58 -12.08 -13.07
N TYR A 58 -0.79 -12.57 -12.10
CA TYR A 58 0.56 -12.08 -11.89
C TYR A 58 1.46 -12.64 -13.00
N PRO A 59 2.30 -11.83 -13.68
CA PRO A 59 3.32 -12.38 -14.54
C PRO A 59 4.31 -13.17 -13.67
N GLU A 60 4.26 -14.50 -13.75
CA GLU A 60 5.34 -15.35 -13.27
C GLU A 60 6.62 -14.90 -14.01
N ASN A 61 7.59 -14.36 -13.26
CA ASN A 61 8.95 -14.17 -13.75
C ASN A 61 9.74 -15.44 -13.47
#